data_AF-A0A497P390-F1
#
_entry.id   AF-A0A497P390-F1
#
_cell.length_a   1.000
_cell.length_b   1.000
_cell.length_c   1.000
_cell.angle_alpha   90.00
_cell.angle_beta   90.00
_cell.angle_gamma   90.00
#
_symmetry.space_group_name_H-M   'P 1'
#
loop_
_entity.id
_entity.type
_entity.pdbx_description
1 polymer ?
#
loop_
_entity_poly.entity_id
_entity_poly.type
_entity_poly.pdbx_seq_one_letter_code
_entity_poly.pdbx_strand_id
1 'polypeptide(L)'
;MSKPFYVKFDIPKEVADAAYEALQIAAQTGNVRKGTNETTKAIERVQAKLVVIAEDVDPPEVVAHLPLLCEERKIPYVFVPKKQKLGASAGIDVPAAAACIIEAGDAASLLKEISKRIEELKKRGSSE
;
A
#
# COMPACT_ATOMS: atom_id res chain seq x y z
N MET A 1 8.50 -19.41 5.69
CA MET A 1 7.02 -19.29 5.75
C MET A 1 6.58 -18.82 4.37
N SER A 2 5.70 -19.58 3.71
CA SER A 2 5.21 -19.27 2.37
C SER A 2 4.50 -17.93 2.35
N LYS A 3 4.74 -17.13 1.30
CA LYS A 3 4.07 -15.83 1.13
C LYS A 3 2.57 -16.05 0.93
N PRO A 4 1.71 -15.13 1.42
CA PRO A 4 0.27 -15.20 1.18
C PRO A 4 -0.05 -15.19 -0.32
N PHE A 5 -1.11 -15.90 -0.72
CA PHE A 5 -1.49 -16.08 -2.13
C PHE A 5 -1.81 -14.77 -2.87
N TYR A 6 -2.07 -13.68 -2.16
CA TYR A 6 -2.39 -12.37 -2.74
C TYR A 6 -1.15 -11.53 -3.07
N VAL A 7 0.05 -11.94 -2.64
CA VAL A 7 1.31 -11.23 -2.93
C VAL A 7 1.78 -11.60 -4.33
N LYS A 8 1.47 -10.74 -5.30
CA LYS A 8 1.73 -11.01 -6.73
C LYS A 8 3.18 -10.79 -7.16
N PHE A 9 3.97 -10.02 -6.41
CA PHE A 9 5.36 -9.73 -6.74
C PHE A 9 6.16 -9.47 -5.47
N ASP A 10 7.45 -9.81 -5.49
CA ASP A 10 8.36 -9.52 -4.39
C ASP A 10 8.73 -8.04 -4.39
N ILE A 11 8.68 -7.41 -3.22
CA ILE A 11 8.96 -5.99 -3.06
C ILE A 11 10.28 -5.85 -2.32
N PRO A 12 11.29 -5.21 -2.93
CA PRO A 12 12.53 -4.90 -2.25
C PRO A 12 12.25 -4.12 -0.98
N LYS A 13 12.98 -4.45 0.09
CA LYS A 13 12.83 -3.80 1.40
C LYS A 13 12.92 -2.27 1.30
N GLU A 14 13.75 -1.77 0.38
CA GLU A 14 13.91 -0.34 0.07
C GLU A 14 12.58 0.34 -0.33
N VAL A 15 11.77 -0.32 -1.17
CA VAL A 15 10.47 0.23 -1.61
C VAL A 15 9.43 0.14 -0.49
N ALA A 16 9.48 -0.92 0.32
CA ALA A 16 8.60 -1.06 1.48
C ALA A 16 8.91 0.01 2.54
N ASP A 17 10.18 0.29 2.82
CA ASP A 17 10.59 1.34 3.76
C ASP A 17 10.24 2.73 3.23
N ALA A 18 10.44 3.00 1.93
CA ALA A 18 9.98 4.24 1.31
C ALA A 18 8.45 4.40 1.36
N ALA A 19 7.69 3.31 1.23
CA ALA A 19 6.24 3.34 1.35
C ALA A 19 5.77 3.68 2.78
N TYR A 20 6.45 3.16 3.80
CA TYR A 20 6.19 3.52 5.20
C TYR A 20 6.47 5.01 5.46
N GLU A 21 7.58 5.52 4.94
CA GLU A 21 7.94 6.94 5.08
C GLU A 21 6.95 7.86 4.35
N ALA A 22 6.59 7.52 3.11
CA ALA A 22 5.59 8.27 2.35
C ALA A 22 4.22 8.28 3.04
N LEU A 23 3.81 7.15 3.63
CA LEU A 23 2.57 7.05 4.40
C LEU A 23 2.63 7.93 5.67
N GLN A 24 3.77 7.97 6.35
CA GLN A 24 3.97 8.79 7.55
C GLN A 24 3.92 10.28 7.24
N ILE A 25 4.63 10.73 6.20
CA ILE A 25 4.61 12.14 5.79
C ILE A 25 3.20 12.52 5.34
N ALA A 26 2.53 11.69 4.53
CA ALA A 26 1.16 11.96 4.09
C ALA A 26 0.15 11.96 5.24
N ALA A 27 0.37 11.16 6.29
CA ALA A 27 -0.48 11.15 7.48
C ALA A 27 -0.37 12.45 8.30
N GLN A 28 0.79 13.13 8.24
CA GLN A 28 1.03 14.38 8.96
C GLN A 28 0.68 15.63 8.14
N THR A 29 0.94 15.59 6.83
CA THR A 29 0.90 16.79 5.95
C THR A 29 -0.23 16.75 4.92
N GLY A 30 -0.93 15.63 4.81
CA GLY A 30 -2.01 15.42 3.84
C GLY A 30 -3.15 14.63 4.46
N ASN A 31 -3.64 13.62 3.72
CA ASN A 31 -4.81 12.84 4.11
C ASN A 31 -4.64 11.37 3.74
N VAL A 32 -4.78 10.50 4.74
CA VAL A 32 -4.66 9.05 4.61
C VAL A 32 -5.90 8.36 5.15
N ARG A 33 -6.29 7.26 4.52
CA ARG A 33 -7.32 6.35 5.02
C ARG A 33 -6.66 5.12 5.61
N LYS A 34 -7.19 4.67 6.75
CA LYS A 34 -6.57 3.63 7.57
C LYS A 34 -7.56 2.48 7.71
N GLY A 35 -7.08 1.26 7.53
CA GLY A 35 -7.90 0.04 7.58
C GLY A 35 -8.48 -0.35 6.22
N THR A 36 -8.79 -1.64 6.10
CA THR A 36 -9.24 -2.26 4.84
C THR A 36 -10.53 -1.65 4.29
N ASN A 37 -11.53 -1.42 5.14
CA ASN A 37 -12.85 -0.92 4.70
C ASN A 37 -12.74 0.48 4.09
N GLU A 38 -12.02 1.39 4.77
CA GLU A 38 -11.83 2.75 4.28
C GLU A 38 -10.94 2.78 3.03
N THR A 39 -9.92 1.91 2.98
CA THR A 39 -9.08 1.74 1.79
C THR A 39 -9.91 1.26 0.59
N THR A 40 -10.81 0.28 0.80
CA THR A 40 -11.70 -0.25 -0.25
C THR A 40 -12.59 0.86 -0.81
N LYS A 41 -13.26 1.64 0.05
CA LYS A 41 -14.10 2.77 -0.38
C LYS A 41 -13.30 3.82 -1.17
N ALA A 42 -12.06 4.10 -0.76
CA ALA A 42 -11.20 5.05 -1.43
C ALA A 42 -10.75 4.58 -2.83
N ILE A 43 -10.53 3.28 -2.99
CA ILE A 43 -10.23 2.65 -4.30
C ILE A 43 -11.46 2.72 -5.20
N GLU A 44 -12.63 2.33 -4.70
CA GLU A 44 -13.90 2.33 -5.45
C GLU A 44 -14.26 3.73 -5.96
N ARG A 45 -14.00 4.76 -5.14
CA ARG A 45 -14.22 6.18 -5.48
C ARG A 45 -13.09 6.80 -6.30
N VAL A 46 -12.03 6.04 -6.62
CA VAL A 46 -10.86 6.52 -7.38
C VAL A 46 -10.18 7.74 -6.72
N GLN A 47 -10.19 7.77 -5.39
CA GLN A 47 -9.59 8.84 -4.59
C GLN A 47 -8.17 8.47 -4.13
N ALA A 48 -7.86 7.18 -4.01
CA ALA A 48 -6.56 6.70 -3.58
C ALA A 48 -5.47 7.00 -4.62
N LYS A 49 -4.34 7.55 -4.18
CA LYS A 49 -3.14 7.81 -4.95
C LYS A 49 -2.11 6.69 -4.83
N LEU A 50 -2.06 6.04 -3.67
CA LEU A 50 -1.23 4.87 -3.40
C LEU A 50 -1.92 4.01 -2.33
N VAL A 51 -1.92 2.70 -2.51
CA VAL A 51 -2.45 1.73 -1.54
C VAL A 51 -1.32 0.90 -0.96
N VAL A 52 -1.26 0.78 0.36
CA VAL A 52 -0.27 0.02 1.10
C VAL A 52 -0.98 -1.15 1.79
N ILE A 53 -0.51 -2.38 1.54
CA ILE A 53 -1.14 -3.63 2.01
C ILE A 53 -0.12 -4.41 2.82
N ALA A 54 -0.48 -4.87 4.02
CA ALA A 54 0.41 -5.70 4.82
C ALA A 54 0.38 -7.18 4.37
N GLU A 55 1.51 -7.87 4.49
CA GLU A 55 1.66 -9.29 4.16
C GLU A 55 1.36 -10.22 5.35
N ASP A 56 1.50 -9.75 6.59
CA ASP A 56 1.26 -10.53 7.82
C ASP A 56 -0.18 -10.41 8.34
N VAL A 57 -1.12 -10.30 7.41
CA VAL A 57 -2.57 -10.24 7.68
C VAL A 57 -3.10 -11.66 7.81
N ASP A 58 -3.79 -11.91 8.92
CA ASP A 58 -4.45 -13.16 9.24
C ASP A 58 -5.85 -12.79 9.79
N PRO A 59 -6.94 -13.22 9.15
CA PRO A 59 -7.00 -14.08 7.96
C PRO A 59 -6.68 -13.32 6.64
N PRO A 60 -6.02 -13.96 5.64
CA PRO A 60 -5.58 -13.30 4.40
C PRO A 60 -6.72 -12.74 3.54
N GLU A 61 -7.93 -13.29 3.68
CA GLU A 61 -9.16 -12.87 3.00
C GLU A 61 -9.49 -11.40 3.24
N VAL A 62 -9.03 -10.83 4.36
CA VAL A 62 -9.26 -9.42 4.71
C VAL A 62 -8.66 -8.47 3.68
N VAL A 63 -7.56 -8.82 3.01
CA VAL A 63 -6.88 -7.92 2.06
C VAL A 63 -6.80 -8.49 0.64
N ALA A 64 -7.25 -9.73 0.44
CA ALA A 64 -7.13 -10.45 -0.83
C ALA A 64 -7.81 -9.75 -2.02
N HIS A 65 -8.87 -8.98 -1.80
CA HIS A 65 -9.58 -8.25 -2.85
C HIS A 65 -8.91 -6.94 -3.26
N LEU A 66 -8.04 -6.36 -2.41
CA LEU A 66 -7.45 -5.05 -2.64
C LEU A 66 -6.55 -4.99 -3.89
N PRO A 67 -5.63 -5.95 -4.15
CA PRO A 67 -4.80 -5.92 -5.35
C PRO A 67 -5.60 -5.94 -6.65
N LEU A 68 -6.68 -6.74 -6.69
CA LEU A 68 -7.56 -6.84 -7.85
C LEU A 68 -8.29 -5.52 -8.12
N LEU A 69 -8.89 -4.93 -7.08
CA LEU A 69 -9.57 -3.62 -7.20
C LEU A 69 -8.61 -2.51 -7.62
N CYS A 70 -7.38 -2.51 -7.10
CA CYS A 70 -6.36 -1.56 -7.50
C CYS A 70 -5.97 -1.71 -8.99
N GLU A 71 -5.90 -2.93 -9.52
CA GLU A 71 -5.63 -3.16 -10.94
C GLU A 71 -6.77 -2.69 -11.83
N GLU A 72 -8.02 -3.02 -11.49
CA GLU A 72 -9.20 -2.58 -12.25
C GLU A 72 -9.31 -1.05 -12.31
N ARG A 73 -8.97 -0.38 -11.20
CA ARG A 73 -9.01 1.09 -11.09
C ARG A 73 -7.70 1.77 -11.49
N LYS A 74 -6.67 1.01 -11.90
CA LYS A 74 -5.32 1.50 -12.25
C LYS A 74 -4.67 2.34 -11.14
N ILE A 75 -4.91 1.96 -9.89
CA ILE A 75 -4.33 2.61 -8.71
C ILE A 75 -3.05 1.84 -8.32
N PRO A 76 -1.91 2.52 -8.09
CA PRO A 76 -0.70 1.84 -7.67
C PRO A 76 -0.85 1.30 -6.25
N TYR A 77 -0.28 0.12 -6.02
CA TYR A 77 -0.29 -0.54 -4.72
C TYR A 77 1.05 -1.18 -4.41
N VAL A 78 1.35 -1.30 -3.13
CA VAL A 78 2.59 -1.85 -2.59
C VAL A 78 2.29 -2.76 -1.39
N PHE A 79 2.96 -3.89 -1.33
CA PHE A 79 2.97 -4.78 -0.16
C PHE A 79 4.07 -4.38 0.81
N VAL A 80 3.79 -4.52 2.10
CA VAL A 80 4.74 -4.26 3.17
C VAL A 80 4.73 -5.41 4.18
N PRO A 81 5.88 -5.74 4.80
CA PRO A 81 6.02 -7.00 5.53
C PRO A 81 5.23 -7.04 6.85
N LYS A 82 4.98 -5.88 7.49
CA LYS A 82 4.41 -5.80 8.85
C LYS A 82 3.26 -4.80 8.96
N LYS A 83 2.09 -5.27 9.39
CA LYS A 83 0.88 -4.49 9.69
C LYS A 83 1.02 -3.56 10.89
N GLN A 84 1.86 -3.93 11.87
CA GLN A 84 2.18 -3.08 13.01
C GLN A 84 2.89 -1.81 12.58
N LYS A 85 3.93 -1.94 11.76
CA LYS A 85 4.67 -0.79 11.20
C LYS A 85 3.76 0.04 10.28
N LEU A 86 2.86 -0.60 9.53
CA LEU A 86 1.87 0.09 8.69
C LEU A 86 0.95 0.98 9.55
N GLY A 87 0.40 0.45 10.63
CA GLY A 87 -0.42 1.22 11.58
C GLY A 87 0.34 2.43 12.16
N ALA A 88 1.54 2.20 12.66
CA ALA A 88 2.38 3.26 13.22
C ALA A 88 2.70 4.35 12.18
N SER A 89 3.08 3.98 10.95
CA SER A 89 3.30 4.91 9.85
C SER A 89 2.02 5.63 9.41
N ALA A 90 0.85 5.01 9.55
CA ALA A 90 -0.42 5.68 9.32
C ALA A 90 -0.83 6.61 10.49
N GLY A 91 -0.05 6.68 11.57
CA GLY A 91 -0.35 7.49 12.76
C GLY A 91 -1.46 6.91 13.62
N ILE A 92 -1.46 5.58 13.82
CA ILE A 92 -2.31 4.89 14.80
C ILE A 92 -1.48 3.90 15.61
N ASP A 93 -1.84 3.72 16.89
CA ASP A 93 -1.14 2.81 17.81
C ASP A 93 -1.56 1.34 17.65
N VAL A 94 -2.48 1.05 16.73
CA VAL A 94 -2.97 -0.30 16.45
C VAL A 94 -2.53 -0.77 15.06
N PRO A 95 -2.38 -2.09 14.84
CA PRO A 95 -1.99 -2.59 13.53
C PRO A 95 -3.05 -2.31 12.47
N ALA A 96 -2.63 -1.97 11.26
CA ALA A 96 -3.52 -1.81 10.11
C ALA A 96 -3.16 -2.80 9.00
N ALA A 97 -4.16 -3.55 8.54
CA ALA A 97 -4.00 -4.51 7.45
C ALA A 97 -3.78 -3.81 6.09
N ALA A 98 -4.38 -2.64 5.90
CA ALA A 98 -4.19 -1.80 4.72
C ALA A 98 -4.36 -0.32 5.08
N ALA A 99 -3.75 0.54 4.28
CA ALA A 99 -3.97 1.98 4.30
C ALA A 99 -3.83 2.54 2.88
N CYS A 100 -4.37 3.72 2.62
CA CYS A 100 -4.12 4.43 1.37
C CYS A 100 -3.91 5.92 1.57
N ILE A 101 -3.12 6.50 0.68
CA ILE A 101 -2.87 7.93 0.61
C ILE A 101 -3.91 8.55 -0.33
N ILE A 102 -4.69 9.51 0.17
CA ILE A 102 -5.65 10.29 -0.62
C ILE A 102 -4.99 11.58 -1.09
N GLU A 103 -4.36 12.27 -0.16
CA GLU A 103 -3.62 13.51 -0.41
C GLU A 103 -2.19 13.31 0.08
N ALA A 104 -1.23 13.44 -0.84
CA ALA A 104 0.17 13.13 -0.56
C ALA A 104 0.87 14.19 0.30
N GLY A 105 0.36 15.43 0.34
CA GLY A 105 1.05 16.54 1.01
C GLY A 105 2.50 16.65 0.52
N ASP A 106 3.44 16.69 1.46
CA ASP A 106 4.88 16.77 1.19
C ASP A 106 5.46 15.45 0.65
N ALA A 107 4.72 14.34 0.72
CA ALA A 107 5.12 13.04 0.17
C ALA A 107 4.91 12.92 -1.34
N ALA A 108 4.48 13.99 -2.03
CA ALA A 108 4.16 13.96 -3.46
C ALA A 108 5.36 13.57 -4.35
N SER A 109 6.57 13.96 -3.98
CA SER A 109 7.82 13.58 -4.67
C SER A 109 8.11 12.09 -4.50
N LEU A 110 8.07 11.60 -3.25
CA LEU A 110 8.26 10.19 -2.91
C LEU A 110 7.23 9.30 -3.58
N LEU A 111 5.96 9.71 -3.59
CA LEU A 111 4.88 8.92 -4.20
C LEU A 111 5.09 8.71 -5.71
N LYS A 112 5.62 9.71 -6.43
CA LYS A 112 5.97 9.58 -7.85
C LYS A 112 7.12 8.59 -8.05
N GLU A 113 8.15 8.66 -7.21
CA GLU A 113 9.29 7.74 -7.27
C GLU A 113 8.86 6.30 -6.98
N ILE A 114 8.08 6.10 -5.92
CA ILE A 114 7.53 4.80 -5.53
C ILE A 114 6.65 4.23 -6.65
N SER A 115 5.78 5.05 -7.24
CA SER A 115 4.92 4.62 -8.36
C SER A 115 5.75 4.13 -9.55
N LYS A 116 6.82 4.86 -9.91
CA LYS A 116 7.73 4.46 -10.99
C LYS A 116 8.43 3.14 -10.68
N ARG A 117 8.98 2.99 -9.47
CA ARG A 117 9.63 1.74 -9.03
C ARG A 117 8.67 0.55 -9.02
N ILE A 118 7.42 0.76 -8.61
CA ILE A 118 6.37 -0.29 -8.63
C ILE A 118 6.06 -0.71 -10.07
N GLU A 119 5.97 0.23 -11.02
CA GLU A 119 5.75 -0.11 -12.44
C GLU A 119 6.91 -0.94 -13.02
N GLU A 120 8.16 -0.60 -12.67
CA GLU A 120 9.34 -1.36 -13.08
C GLU A 120 9.35 -2.79 -12.50
N LEU A 121 8.95 -2.93 -11.23
CA LEU A 121 8.83 -4.24 -10.57
C LEU A 121 7.69 -5.08 -11.17
N LYS A 122 6.54 -4.47 -11.47
CA LYS A 122 5.43 -5.16 -12.15
C LYS A 122 5.84 -5.68 -13.52
N LYS A 123 6.58 -4.90 -14.32
CA LYS A 123 7.10 -5.32 -15.63
C LYS A 123 8.07 -6.50 -15.51
N ARG A 124 8.95 -6.50 -14.51
CA ARG A 124 9.88 -7.61 -14.24
C ARG A 124 9.13 -8.89 -13.85
N GLY A 125 8.09 -8.78 -13.01
CA GLY A 125 7.30 -9.93 -12.57
C GLY A 125 6.37 -10.54 -13.64
N SER A 126 6.11 -9.86 -14.77
CA SER A 126 5.38 -10.43 -15.91
C SER A 126 6.26 -11.18 -16.91
N SER A 127 7.56 -11.31 -16.62
CA SER A 127 8.56 -11.93 -17.53
C SER A 127 8.97 -13.35 -17.13
N GLU A 128 8.29 -13.98 -16.17
CA GLU A 128 8.46 -15.40 -15.79
C GLU A 128 7.12 -16.14 -15.83
#